data_AF-A0A820Q0X4-F1
#
_entry.id   AF-A0A820Q0X4-F1
#
_cell.length_a   1.000
_cell.length_b   1.000
_cell.length_c   1.000
_cell.angle_alpha   90.00
_cell.angle_beta   90.00
_cell.angle_gamma   90.00
#
_symmetry.space_group_name_H-M   'P 1'
#
loop_
_entity.id
_entity.type
_entity.pdbx_description
1 polymer ?
#
loop_
_entity_poly.entity_id
_entity_poly.type
_entity_poly.pdbx_seq_one_letter_code
_entity_poly.pdbx_strand_id
1 'polypeptide(L)'
;MKTRFYIFDPEQLHTLAKQALVQHGHLNITNDQLIPIVQESPNTLRPVIDYIVAGLRNTIDNRYLTNKEEWIFNNAGGAMGAMFIIHASLTEYLIIFGTPLGTEGHTGLHTADDYFHILYGEQWAFSAGSLDKEVYQVGSVHYLPKGNSKQFKMHRGCWALEYARGWIPPMMPFGLADTITSTLDIVTFYHTIRISGREMVRNLFQGKI
;
A
#
# COMPACT_ATOMS: atom_id res chain seq x y z
N MET A 1 28.10 4.01 8.98
CA MET A 1 26.72 4.20 8.47
C MET A 1 25.78 3.60 9.50
N LYS A 2 24.95 4.40 10.20
CA LYS A 2 23.96 3.83 11.12
C LYS A 2 22.90 3.13 10.25
N THR A 3 22.84 1.81 10.30
CA THR A 3 21.74 1.04 9.72
C THR A 3 20.46 1.44 10.46
N ARG A 4 19.60 2.23 9.83
CA ARG A 4 18.23 2.40 10.33
C ARG A 4 17.53 1.05 10.19
N PHE A 5 16.88 0.60 11.26
CA PHE A 5 16.12 -0.65 11.25
C PHE A 5 15.01 -0.62 10.18
N TYR A 6 14.37 0.55 10.01
CA TYR A 6 13.43 0.82 8.94
C TYR A 6 14.04 1.73 7.86
N ILE A 7 13.85 1.38 6.58
CA ILE A 7 14.26 2.21 5.43
C ILE A 7 13.34 3.42 5.31
N PHE A 8 12.04 3.22 5.49
CA PHE A 8 11.04 4.26 5.23
C PHE A 8 10.52 4.87 6.51
N ASP A 9 10.32 6.19 6.46
CA ASP A 9 9.63 6.95 7.49
C ASP A 9 8.20 7.28 7.02
N PRO A 10 7.15 6.97 7.81
CA PRO A 10 5.76 7.21 7.40
C PRO A 10 5.46 8.68 7.05
N GLU A 11 6.06 9.64 7.77
CA GLU A 11 5.79 11.07 7.54
C GLU A 11 6.46 11.53 6.24
N GLN A 12 7.68 11.05 5.97
CA GLN A 12 8.37 11.30 4.71
C GLN A 12 7.64 10.69 3.52
N LEU A 13 7.16 9.45 3.63
CA LEU A 13 6.34 8.80 2.61
C LEU A 13 5.06 9.59 2.36
N HIS A 14 4.38 10.04 3.42
CA HIS A 14 3.17 10.82 3.29
C HIS A 14 3.42 12.18 2.61
N THR A 15 4.53 12.82 2.95
CA THR A 15 4.96 14.08 2.35
C THR A 15 5.22 13.89 0.86
N LEU A 16 5.96 12.85 0.47
CA LEU A 16 6.22 12.51 -0.93
C LEU A 16 4.93 12.22 -1.70
N ALA A 17 4.00 11.46 -1.12
CA ALA A 17 2.71 11.18 -1.72
C ALA A 17 1.90 12.48 -1.96
N LYS A 18 1.83 13.38 -0.97
CA LYS A 18 1.17 14.68 -1.13
C LYS A 18 1.80 15.55 -2.21
N GLN A 19 3.14 15.59 -2.27
CA GLN A 19 3.87 16.32 -3.31
C GLN A 19 3.51 15.77 -4.71
N ALA A 20 3.50 14.45 -4.87
CA ALA A 20 3.10 13.81 -6.13
C ALA A 20 1.67 14.16 -6.53
N LEU A 21 0.74 14.12 -5.56
CA LEU A 21 -0.67 14.44 -5.78
C LEU A 21 -0.88 15.91 -6.15
N VAL A 22 -0.16 16.85 -5.51
CA VAL A 22 -0.21 18.28 -5.87
C VAL A 22 0.38 18.50 -7.27
N GLN A 23 1.56 17.95 -7.53
CA GLN A 23 2.27 18.10 -8.80
C GLN A 23 1.44 17.62 -10.00
N HIS A 24 0.62 16.60 -9.80
CA HIS A 24 -0.18 15.98 -10.86
C HIS A 24 -1.69 16.28 -10.76
N GLY A 25 -2.07 17.30 -9.99
CA GLY A 25 -3.44 17.84 -10.02
C GLY A 25 -4.50 16.97 -9.34
N HIS A 26 -4.11 16.11 -8.40
CA HIS A 26 -5.01 15.35 -7.53
C HIS A 26 -5.33 16.08 -6.22
N LEU A 27 -4.44 17.00 -5.81
CA LEU A 27 -4.64 17.91 -4.69
C LEU A 27 -4.36 19.35 -5.14
N ASN A 28 -5.18 20.29 -4.67
CA ASN A 28 -4.88 21.72 -4.74
C ASN A 28 -4.43 22.23 -3.36
N ILE A 29 -3.63 23.29 -3.34
CA ILE A 29 -3.30 24.03 -2.12
C ILE A 29 -4.10 25.33 -2.13
N THR A 30 -4.96 25.53 -1.14
CA THR A 30 -5.75 26.77 -0.97
C THR A 30 -5.72 27.15 0.49
N ASN A 31 -5.21 28.36 0.81
CA ASN A 31 -5.05 28.84 2.19
C ASN A 31 -4.34 27.81 3.09
N ASP A 32 -3.23 27.25 2.61
CA ASP A 32 -2.44 26.19 3.28
C ASP A 32 -3.20 24.88 3.56
N GLN A 33 -4.40 24.71 3.01
CA GLN A 33 -5.17 23.48 3.07
C GLN A 33 -5.06 22.69 1.76
N LEU A 34 -4.91 21.37 1.88
CA LEU A 34 -4.94 20.45 0.76
C LEU A 34 -6.39 20.06 0.47
N ILE A 35 -6.83 20.31 -0.75
CA ILE A 35 -8.20 20.04 -1.21
C ILE A 35 -8.16 18.99 -2.33
N PRO A 36 -8.82 17.83 -2.17
CA PRO A 36 -8.98 16.84 -3.22
C PRO A 36 -9.61 17.41 -4.50
N ILE A 37 -9.01 17.11 -5.65
CA ILE A 37 -9.57 17.37 -6.96
C ILE A 37 -10.13 16.07 -7.50
N VAL A 38 -11.42 16.06 -7.83
CA VAL A 38 -12.09 14.91 -8.43
C VAL A 38 -11.44 14.59 -9.77
N GLN A 39 -10.97 13.35 -9.91
CA GLN A 39 -10.39 12.83 -11.14
C GLN A 39 -11.43 12.03 -11.92
N GLU A 40 -11.41 12.13 -13.24
CA GLU A 40 -12.33 11.39 -14.12
C GLU A 40 -11.98 9.90 -14.22
N SER A 41 -10.71 9.54 -13.99
CA SER A 41 -10.22 8.17 -14.17
C SER A 41 -9.06 7.85 -13.23
N PRO A 42 -8.97 6.61 -12.70
CA PRO A 42 -7.80 6.14 -11.96
C PRO A 42 -6.51 6.14 -12.79
N ASN A 43 -6.58 6.14 -14.13
CA ASN A 43 -5.40 6.20 -14.98
C ASN A 43 -4.58 7.49 -14.80
N THR A 44 -5.18 8.55 -14.26
CA THR A 44 -4.51 9.80 -13.86
C THR A 44 -3.47 9.59 -12.76
N LEU A 45 -3.48 8.44 -12.07
CA LEU A 45 -2.46 8.08 -11.07
C LEU A 45 -1.13 7.66 -11.67
N ARG A 46 -1.06 7.29 -12.95
CA ARG A 46 0.20 6.85 -13.56
C ARG A 46 1.35 7.83 -13.29
N PRO A 47 1.22 9.14 -13.60
CA PRO A 47 2.27 10.11 -13.29
C PRO A 47 2.51 10.29 -11.77
N VAL A 48 1.48 10.13 -10.92
CA VAL A 48 1.64 10.16 -9.45
C VAL A 48 2.53 9.02 -8.96
N ILE A 49 2.27 7.79 -9.42
CA ILE A 49 3.06 6.61 -9.09
C ILE A 49 4.49 6.76 -9.60
N ASP A 50 4.67 7.22 -10.85
CA ASP A 50 5.98 7.44 -11.45
C ASP A 50 6.79 8.49 -10.66
N TYR A 51 6.15 9.57 -10.20
CA TYR A 51 6.76 10.58 -9.35
C TYR A 51 7.21 9.99 -8.01
N ILE A 52 6.35 9.23 -7.33
CA ILE A 52 6.68 8.60 -6.05
C ILE A 52 7.88 7.66 -6.22
N VAL A 53 7.86 6.77 -7.21
CA VAL A 53 8.94 5.82 -7.46
C VAL A 53 10.25 6.55 -7.81
N ALA A 54 10.19 7.61 -8.62
CA ALA A 54 11.37 8.43 -8.93
C ALA A 54 11.91 9.15 -7.68
N GLY A 55 11.03 9.72 -6.85
CA GLY A 55 11.39 10.34 -5.59
C GLY A 55 12.11 9.37 -4.65
N LEU A 56 11.55 8.17 -4.47
CA LEU A 56 12.15 7.11 -3.67
C LEU A 56 13.53 6.71 -4.21
N ARG A 57 13.69 6.60 -5.53
CA ARG A 57 14.98 6.26 -6.16
C ARG A 57 16.06 7.32 -5.98
N ASN A 58 15.65 8.57 -5.73
CA ASN A 58 16.56 9.68 -5.47
C ASN A 58 16.96 9.78 -3.99
N THR A 59 16.12 9.28 -3.07
CA THR A 59 16.32 9.43 -1.62
C THR A 59 16.78 8.16 -0.91
N ILE A 60 16.45 6.99 -1.47
CA ILE A 60 16.75 5.67 -0.90
C ILE A 60 17.80 4.97 -1.75
N ASP A 61 18.64 4.14 -1.12
CA ASP A 61 19.56 3.27 -1.85
C ASP A 61 18.77 2.28 -2.73
N ASN A 62 18.89 2.45 -4.04
CA ASN A 62 18.17 1.69 -5.06
C ASN A 62 18.33 0.18 -4.95
N ARG A 63 19.35 -0.33 -4.25
CA ARG A 63 19.50 -1.76 -4.01
C ARG A 63 18.27 -2.36 -3.30
N TYR A 64 17.63 -1.58 -2.42
CA TYR A 64 16.48 -2.01 -1.62
C TYR A 64 15.15 -1.89 -2.37
N LEU A 65 15.10 -1.12 -3.47
CA LEU A 65 13.90 -0.93 -4.28
C LEU A 65 13.87 -1.95 -5.42
N THR A 66 12.69 -2.39 -5.84
CA THR A 66 12.57 -3.23 -7.03
C THR A 66 12.99 -2.44 -8.29
N ASN A 67 13.55 -3.15 -9.25
CA ASN A 67 13.89 -2.61 -10.57
C ASN A 67 12.82 -2.92 -11.63
N LYS A 68 11.75 -3.64 -11.28
CA LYS A 68 10.71 -4.06 -12.20
C LYS A 68 9.34 -3.65 -11.68
N GLU A 69 8.52 -3.15 -12.57
CA GLU A 69 7.10 -2.96 -12.29
C GLU A 69 6.35 -4.25 -12.65
N GLU A 70 5.95 -5.00 -11.64
CA GLU A 70 5.18 -6.25 -11.79
C GLU A 70 3.88 -6.10 -11.00
N TRP A 71 2.75 -6.04 -11.71
CA TRP A 71 1.41 -6.02 -11.13
C TRP A 71 0.88 -7.44 -10.93
N ILE A 72 0.27 -7.68 -9.78
CA ILE A 72 -0.36 -8.95 -9.42
C ILE A 72 -1.69 -8.70 -8.73
N PHE A 73 -2.68 -9.57 -8.97
CA PHE A 73 -3.89 -9.55 -8.18
C PHE A 73 -3.60 -9.98 -6.74
N ASN A 74 -4.38 -9.44 -5.80
CA ASN A 74 -4.34 -9.81 -4.40
C ASN A 74 -5.77 -10.02 -3.89
N ASN A 75 -6.00 -11.20 -3.31
CA ASN A 75 -7.26 -11.59 -2.69
C ASN A 75 -7.00 -11.95 -1.23
N ALA A 76 -7.56 -11.18 -0.31
CA ALA A 76 -7.37 -11.39 1.12
C ALA A 76 -8.51 -10.76 1.94
N GLY A 77 -8.96 -11.44 2.99
CA GLY A 77 -9.99 -10.95 3.89
C GLY A 77 -11.35 -10.69 3.23
N GLY A 78 -11.65 -11.36 2.11
CA GLY A 78 -12.82 -11.12 1.27
C GLY A 78 -12.68 -9.96 0.28
N ALA A 79 -11.59 -9.19 0.36
CA ALA A 79 -11.30 -8.11 -0.56
C ALA A 79 -10.45 -8.58 -1.75
N MET A 80 -10.60 -7.88 -2.88
CA MET A 80 -9.83 -8.08 -4.11
C MET A 80 -9.30 -6.75 -4.64
N GLY A 81 -8.02 -6.74 -4.97
CA GLY A 81 -7.37 -5.63 -5.64
C GLY A 81 -6.18 -6.09 -6.48
N ALA A 82 -5.40 -5.12 -6.95
CA ALA A 82 -4.12 -5.33 -7.60
C ALA A 82 -3.03 -4.61 -6.82
N MET A 83 -1.85 -5.22 -6.74
CA MET A 83 -0.69 -4.62 -6.10
C MET A 83 0.53 -4.58 -7.02
N PHE A 84 1.35 -3.54 -6.82
CA PHE A 84 2.69 -3.41 -7.37
C PHE A 84 3.67 -3.22 -6.19
N ILE A 85 4.61 -4.15 -6.06
CA ILE A 85 5.61 -4.13 -4.98
C ILE A 85 6.76 -3.18 -5.33
N ILE A 86 6.97 -2.13 -4.53
CA ILE A 86 8.11 -1.21 -4.64
C ILE A 86 9.30 -1.71 -3.79
N HIS A 87 9.01 -2.21 -2.58
CA HIS A 87 9.97 -2.81 -1.66
C HIS A 87 9.32 -3.95 -0.88
N ALA A 88 10.08 -5.00 -0.57
CA ALA A 88 9.69 -6.02 0.42
C ALA A 88 10.93 -6.60 1.12
N SER A 89 10.87 -6.66 2.45
CA SER A 89 11.84 -7.28 3.37
C SER A 89 11.09 -8.06 4.45
N LEU A 90 11.79 -8.62 5.45
CA LEU A 90 11.13 -9.32 6.55
C LEU A 90 10.50 -8.34 7.55
N THR A 91 10.89 -7.06 7.50
CA THR A 91 10.38 -6.05 8.43
C THR A 91 9.61 -4.89 7.80
N GLU A 92 9.69 -4.70 6.49
CA GLU A 92 8.94 -3.66 5.77
C GLU A 92 8.46 -4.13 4.40
N TYR A 93 7.30 -3.64 3.96
CA TYR A 93 6.99 -3.57 2.53
C TYR A 93 6.45 -2.20 2.17
N LEU A 94 6.64 -1.83 0.91
CA LEU A 94 6.03 -0.65 0.31
C LEU A 94 5.44 -1.06 -1.03
N ILE A 95 4.14 -0.89 -1.20
CA ILE A 95 3.41 -1.30 -2.41
C ILE A 95 2.47 -0.18 -2.87
N ILE A 96 2.10 -0.19 -4.15
CA ILE A 96 0.85 0.43 -4.59
C ILE A 96 -0.21 -0.66 -4.51
N PHE A 97 -1.32 -0.40 -3.82
CA PHE A 97 -2.46 -1.32 -3.75
C PHE A 97 -3.75 -0.57 -4.07
N GLY A 98 -4.65 -1.22 -4.79
CA GLY A 98 -5.95 -0.65 -5.06
C GLY A 98 -6.80 -1.46 -6.02
N THR A 99 -7.93 -0.87 -6.38
CA THR A 99 -8.87 -1.45 -7.34
C THR A 99 -9.61 -0.32 -8.05
N PRO A 100 -9.87 -0.43 -9.37
CA PRO A 100 -10.74 0.50 -10.07
C PRO A 100 -12.25 0.18 -9.88
N LEU A 101 -12.60 -0.96 -9.29
CA LEU A 101 -13.99 -1.43 -9.15
C LEU A 101 -14.59 -1.16 -7.76
N GLY A 102 -13.71 -1.01 -6.76
CA GLY A 102 -14.07 -1.04 -5.35
C GLY A 102 -14.03 -2.46 -4.77
N THR A 103 -13.84 -2.54 -3.46
CA THR A 103 -13.78 -3.81 -2.71
C THR A 103 -14.07 -3.57 -1.24
N GLU A 104 -14.44 -4.60 -0.49
CA GLU A 104 -14.64 -4.54 0.96
C GLU A 104 -14.26 -5.86 1.62
N GLY A 105 -13.82 -5.80 2.88
CA GLY A 105 -13.35 -6.98 3.58
C GLY A 105 -12.82 -6.69 4.98
N HIS A 106 -12.27 -7.73 5.59
CA HIS A 106 -11.54 -7.66 6.85
C HIS A 106 -10.12 -7.15 6.57
N THR A 107 -9.59 -6.23 7.39
CA THR A 107 -8.23 -5.70 7.20
C THR A 107 -7.12 -6.70 7.50
N GLY A 108 -7.45 -7.77 8.22
CA GLY A 108 -6.46 -8.67 8.81
C GLY A 108 -6.08 -8.25 10.22
N LEU A 109 -5.49 -9.19 10.97
CA LEU A 109 -4.91 -8.95 12.29
C LEU A 109 -3.39 -9.13 12.16
N HIS A 110 -2.69 -8.02 11.96
CA HIS A 110 -1.30 -8.06 11.50
C HIS A 110 -0.29 -7.81 12.62
N THR A 111 0.90 -8.39 12.45
CA THR A 111 2.08 -8.21 13.32
C THR A 111 2.93 -6.98 12.94
N ALA A 112 2.35 -6.09 12.14
CA ALA A 112 2.97 -4.89 11.62
C ALA A 112 1.98 -3.72 11.67
N ASP A 113 2.53 -2.53 11.81
CA ASP A 113 1.80 -1.27 11.62
C ASP A 113 1.63 -1.04 10.13
N ASP A 114 0.45 -0.62 9.69
CA ASP A 114 0.12 -0.44 8.29
C ASP A 114 -0.42 0.97 8.01
N TYR A 115 0.04 1.57 6.92
CA TYR A 115 -0.22 2.95 6.53
C TYR A 115 -0.69 3.00 5.08
N PHE A 116 -1.97 3.32 4.87
CA PHE A 116 -2.53 3.54 3.54
C PHE A 116 -2.58 5.03 3.24
N HIS A 117 -1.60 5.53 2.47
CA HIS A 117 -1.64 6.90 1.96
C HIS A 117 -2.57 6.95 0.74
N ILE A 118 -3.76 7.54 0.89
CA ILE A 118 -4.79 7.52 -0.15
C ILE A 118 -4.39 8.42 -1.32
N LEU A 119 -4.22 7.82 -2.50
CA LEU A 119 -3.83 8.51 -3.73
C LEU A 119 -5.02 8.83 -4.63
N TYR A 120 -6.06 8.01 -4.60
CA TYR A 120 -7.26 8.19 -5.41
C TYR A 120 -8.47 7.60 -4.72
N GLY A 121 -9.63 8.22 -4.91
CA GLY A 121 -10.90 7.75 -4.39
C GLY A 121 -10.98 7.86 -2.87
N GLU A 122 -11.74 6.95 -2.26
CA GLU A 122 -11.98 6.94 -0.82
C GLU A 122 -11.80 5.53 -0.25
N GLN A 123 -11.17 5.46 0.92
CA GLN A 123 -11.19 4.27 1.77
C GLN A 123 -12.10 4.55 2.96
N TRP A 124 -13.04 3.64 3.22
CA TRP A 124 -13.87 3.66 4.42
C TRP A 124 -13.41 2.57 5.36
N ALA A 125 -13.52 2.81 6.66
CA ALA A 125 -13.24 1.80 7.68
C ALA A 125 -14.16 1.96 8.88
N PHE A 126 -14.35 0.90 9.65
CA PHE A 126 -14.90 1.02 11.00
C PHE A 126 -14.38 -0.10 11.89
N SER A 127 -14.37 0.18 13.19
CA SER A 127 -13.99 -0.79 14.23
C SER A 127 -15.24 -1.45 14.79
N ALA A 128 -15.16 -2.73 15.15
CA ALA A 128 -16.27 -3.43 15.79
C ALA A 128 -16.75 -2.67 17.04
N GLY A 129 -18.05 -2.36 17.09
CA GLY A 129 -18.66 -1.56 18.16
C GLY A 129 -18.88 -0.08 17.80
N SER A 130 -18.21 0.46 16.78
CA SER A 130 -18.53 1.78 16.25
C SER A 130 -19.78 1.73 15.38
N LEU A 131 -20.69 2.71 15.55
CA LEU A 131 -21.87 2.88 14.69
C LEU A 131 -21.59 3.77 13.47
N ASP A 132 -20.56 4.61 13.55
CA ASP A 132 -20.12 5.50 12.48
C ASP A 132 -18.90 4.94 11.75
N LYS A 133 -18.84 5.21 10.43
CA LYS A 133 -17.67 4.90 9.61
C LYS A 133 -16.67 6.05 9.60
N GLU A 134 -15.39 5.69 9.52
CA GLU A 134 -14.29 6.56 9.16
C GLU A 134 -14.22 6.67 7.63
N VAL A 135 -13.89 7.86 7.11
CA VAL A 135 -13.70 8.11 5.67
C VAL A 135 -12.35 8.76 5.44
N TYR A 136 -11.50 8.08 4.68
CA TYR A 136 -10.17 8.51 4.30
C TYR A 136 -10.19 8.94 2.83
N GLN A 137 -10.01 10.25 2.62
CA GLN A 137 -10.02 10.92 1.32
C GLN A 137 -8.62 10.97 0.71
N VAL A 138 -8.53 11.32 -0.58
CA VAL A 138 -7.25 11.60 -1.25
C VAL A 138 -6.39 12.57 -0.43
N GLY A 139 -5.11 12.22 -0.25
CA GLY A 139 -4.17 13.01 0.55
C GLY A 139 -4.25 12.78 2.06
N SER A 140 -5.09 11.86 2.55
CA SER A 140 -5.11 11.40 3.94
C SER A 140 -4.30 10.10 4.12
N VAL A 141 -4.18 9.66 5.38
CA VAL A 141 -3.57 8.36 5.73
C VAL A 141 -4.52 7.59 6.62
N HIS A 142 -4.88 6.37 6.22
CA HIS A 142 -5.46 5.40 7.15
C HIS A 142 -4.33 4.62 7.81
N TYR A 143 -4.16 4.85 9.11
CA TYR A 143 -3.19 4.12 9.94
C TYR A 143 -3.92 3.00 10.69
N LEU A 144 -3.46 1.77 10.47
CA LEU A 144 -3.91 0.59 11.20
C LEU A 144 -2.78 0.08 12.10
N PRO A 145 -2.90 0.24 13.44
CA PRO A 145 -1.90 -0.27 14.37
C PRO A 145 -1.79 -1.79 14.33
N LYS A 146 -0.59 -2.30 14.58
CA LYS A 146 -0.38 -3.75 14.74
C LYS A 146 -1.29 -4.33 15.82
N GLY A 147 -1.80 -5.54 15.59
CA GLY A 147 -2.69 -6.23 16.52
C GLY A 147 -4.11 -5.67 16.57
N ASN A 148 -4.48 -4.78 15.65
CA ASN A 148 -5.85 -4.31 15.46
C ASN A 148 -6.41 -4.82 14.13
N SER A 149 -7.74 -4.92 14.07
CA SER A 149 -8.46 -5.17 12.83
C SER A 149 -9.68 -4.26 12.71
N LYS A 150 -10.07 -4.01 11.47
CA LYS A 150 -11.27 -3.26 11.09
C LYS A 150 -11.96 -3.98 9.94
N GLN A 151 -13.21 -3.61 9.66
CA GLN A 151 -13.73 -3.76 8.30
C GLN A 151 -13.26 -2.55 7.49
N PHE A 152 -12.85 -2.77 6.25
CA PHE A 152 -12.53 -1.69 5.33
C PHE A 152 -13.29 -1.84 4.02
N LYS A 153 -13.37 -0.74 3.28
CA LYS A 153 -13.92 -0.66 1.93
C LYS A 153 -13.16 0.36 1.09
N MET A 154 -12.68 -0.05 -0.08
CA MET A 154 -12.27 0.87 -1.14
C MET A 154 -13.51 1.25 -1.95
N HIS A 155 -13.99 2.48 -1.81
CA HIS A 155 -15.32 2.88 -2.29
C HIS A 155 -15.32 3.21 -3.79
N ARG A 156 -16.02 2.40 -4.61
CA ARG A 156 -16.21 2.54 -6.09
C ARG A 156 -14.92 2.52 -6.94
N GLY A 157 -13.77 2.66 -6.31
CA GLY A 157 -12.43 2.65 -6.89
C GLY A 157 -11.50 3.45 -5.97
N CYS A 158 -10.43 2.84 -5.50
CA CYS A 158 -9.48 3.47 -4.57
C CYS A 158 -8.08 2.92 -4.82
N TRP A 159 -7.07 3.77 -4.67
CA TRP A 159 -5.67 3.37 -4.74
C TRP A 159 -4.88 4.07 -3.64
N ALA A 160 -3.95 3.35 -3.04
CA ALA A 160 -3.09 3.83 -1.97
C ALA A 160 -1.63 3.44 -2.22
N LEU A 161 -0.72 4.28 -1.73
CA LEU A 161 0.63 3.84 -1.39
C LEU A 161 0.53 3.23 0.00
N GLU A 162 0.73 1.93 0.08
CA GLU A 162 0.61 1.14 1.30
C GLU A 162 2.00 0.82 1.83
N TYR A 163 2.25 1.18 3.09
CA TYR A 163 3.50 0.94 3.78
C TYR A 163 3.22 0.16 5.07
N ALA A 164 3.83 -1.00 5.21
CA ALA A 164 3.81 -1.74 6.47
C ALA A 164 5.21 -1.84 7.07
N ARG A 165 5.27 -1.75 8.40
CA ARG A 165 6.50 -1.94 9.19
C ARG A 165 6.26 -2.78 10.43
N GLY A 166 7.06 -3.82 10.65
CA GLY A 166 6.87 -4.75 11.75
C GLY A 166 7.47 -6.11 11.45
N TRP A 167 6.77 -7.20 11.76
CA TRP A 167 7.16 -8.54 11.32
C TRP A 167 6.24 -8.94 10.16
N ILE A 168 6.76 -8.92 8.93
CA ILE A 168 5.95 -9.07 7.69
C ILE A 168 5.58 -10.52 7.36
N PRO A 169 6.48 -11.53 7.45
CA PRO A 169 6.16 -12.90 7.05
C PRO A 169 4.87 -13.50 7.64
N PRO A 170 4.50 -13.26 8.91
CA PRO A 170 3.23 -13.75 9.46
C PRO A 170 1.96 -13.15 8.84
N MET A 171 2.07 -12.07 8.04
CA MET A 171 0.94 -11.51 7.29
C MET A 171 0.62 -12.34 6.03
N MET A 172 1.59 -13.09 5.51
CA MET A 172 1.44 -13.84 4.25
C MET A 172 0.32 -14.89 4.26
N PRO A 173 0.09 -15.67 5.33
CA PRO A 173 -1.05 -16.60 5.38
C PRO A 173 -2.38 -15.89 5.17
N PHE A 174 -2.58 -14.70 5.76
CA PHE A 174 -3.78 -13.89 5.51
C PHE A 174 -3.83 -13.39 4.07
N GLY A 175 -2.72 -12.83 3.57
CA GLY A 175 -2.60 -12.29 2.22
C GLY A 175 -2.75 -13.32 1.08
N LEU A 176 -2.74 -14.62 1.39
CA LEU A 176 -2.84 -15.72 0.43
C LEU A 176 -4.05 -16.63 0.69
N ALA A 177 -4.73 -16.49 1.82
CA ALA A 177 -5.82 -17.39 2.22
C ALA A 177 -6.89 -17.48 1.14
N ASP A 178 -7.45 -16.35 0.71
CA ASP A 178 -8.51 -16.35 -0.30
C ASP A 178 -8.01 -16.79 -1.69
N THR A 179 -6.74 -16.52 -2.03
CA THR A 179 -6.16 -17.08 -3.26
C THR A 179 -6.16 -18.62 -3.24
N ILE A 180 -5.85 -19.23 -2.09
CA ILE A 180 -5.74 -20.68 -1.93
C ILE A 180 -7.10 -21.34 -1.67
N THR A 181 -8.03 -20.69 -0.97
CA THR A 181 -9.28 -21.31 -0.50
C THR A 181 -10.53 -20.78 -1.19
N SER A 182 -10.45 -19.65 -1.91
CA SER A 182 -11.58 -19.04 -2.61
C SER A 182 -11.39 -19.02 -4.12
N THR A 183 -10.42 -18.26 -4.63
CA THR A 183 -10.28 -18.06 -6.09
C THR A 183 -9.60 -19.23 -6.78
N LEU A 184 -8.78 -20.00 -6.05
CA LEU A 184 -7.95 -21.09 -6.58
C LEU A 184 -7.04 -20.65 -7.74
N ASP A 185 -6.67 -19.37 -7.78
CA ASP A 185 -5.81 -18.82 -8.83
C ASP A 185 -4.34 -19.18 -8.56
N ILE A 186 -3.97 -20.37 -9.04
CA ILE A 186 -2.61 -20.93 -8.90
C ILE A 186 -1.56 -20.04 -9.60
N VAL A 187 -1.95 -19.33 -10.67
CA VAL A 187 -1.04 -18.46 -11.42
C VAL A 187 -0.72 -17.21 -10.60
N THR A 188 -1.73 -16.54 -10.06
CA THR A 188 -1.54 -15.42 -9.14
C THR A 188 -0.78 -15.86 -7.89
N PHE A 189 -1.11 -17.01 -7.31
CA PHE A 189 -0.37 -17.57 -6.17
C PHE A 189 1.13 -17.72 -6.47
N TYR A 190 1.48 -18.33 -7.60
CA TYR A 190 2.87 -18.48 -8.03
C TYR A 190 3.57 -17.13 -8.20
N HIS A 191 2.93 -16.17 -8.86
CA HIS A 191 3.52 -14.85 -9.06
C HIS A 191 3.74 -14.11 -7.73
N THR A 192 2.77 -14.16 -6.82
CA THR A 192 2.88 -13.53 -5.49
C THR A 192 4.03 -14.12 -4.68
N ILE A 193 4.16 -15.45 -4.61
CA ILE A 193 5.28 -16.11 -3.91
C ILE A 193 6.61 -15.79 -4.58
N ARG A 194 6.70 -15.91 -5.91
CA ARG A 194 7.94 -15.67 -6.65
C ARG A 194 8.41 -14.22 -6.50
N ILE A 195 7.53 -13.23 -6.65
CA ILE A 195 7.90 -11.81 -6.58
C ILE A 195 8.23 -11.43 -5.14
N SER A 196 7.33 -11.69 -4.19
CA SER A 196 7.54 -11.31 -2.78
C SER A 196 8.77 -12.02 -2.20
N GLY A 197 8.90 -13.33 -2.45
CA GLY A 197 10.06 -14.11 -2.02
C GLY A 197 11.36 -13.63 -2.64
N ARG A 198 11.38 -13.32 -3.95
CA ARG A 198 12.56 -12.73 -4.61
C ARG A 198 12.98 -11.42 -3.95
N GLU A 199 12.03 -10.51 -3.72
CA GLU A 199 12.33 -9.21 -3.12
C GLU A 199 12.79 -9.33 -1.66
N MET A 200 12.12 -10.15 -0.84
CA MET A 200 12.51 -10.38 0.56
C MET A 200 13.90 -11.02 0.66
N VAL A 201 14.18 -12.07 -0.12
CA VAL A 201 15.48 -12.75 -0.12
C VAL A 201 16.58 -11.83 -0.62
N ARG A 202 16.32 -11.04 -1.68
CA ARG A 202 17.28 -10.05 -2.19
C ARG A 202 17.63 -9.00 -1.13
N ASN A 203 16.62 -8.45 -0.44
CA ASN A 203 16.84 -7.48 0.63
C ASN A 203 17.61 -8.09 1.81
N LEU A 204 17.31 -9.35 2.16
CA LEU A 204 18.03 -10.08 3.21
C LEU A 204 19.53 -10.24 2.88
N PHE A 205 19.87 -10.61 1.64
CA PHE A 205 21.27 -10.70 1.21
C PHE A 205 22.00 -9.34 1.15
N GLN A 206 21.25 -8.24 1.06
CA GLN A 206 21.78 -6.87 1.14
C GLN A 206 21.86 -6.34 2.59
N GLY A 207 21.62 -7.21 3.57
CA GLY A 207 21.67 -6.87 4.99
C GLY A 207 20.44 -6.13 5.52
N LYS A 208 19.36 -6.05 4.74
CA LYS A 208 18.07 -5.55 5.21
C LYS A 208 17.23 -6.72 5.73
N ILE A 209 17.06 -6.74 7.05
CA ILE A 209 16.10 -7.62 7.72
C ILE A 209 14.73 -7.01 7.55
#